data_AF-A0A7S1DDI8-F1
#
_entry.id   AF-A0A7S1DDI8-F1
#
_cell.length_a   1.000
_cell.length_b   1.000
_cell.length_c   1.000
_cell.angle_alpha   90.00
_cell.angle_beta   90.00
_cell.angle_gamma   90.00
#
_symmetry.space_group_name_H-M   'P 1'
#
loop_
_entity.id
_entity.type
_entity.pdbx_description
1 polymer ?
#
loop_
_entity_poly.entity_id
_entity_poly.type
_entity_poly.pdbx_seq_one_letter_code
_entity_poly.pdbx_strand_id
1 'polypeptide(L)'
;VERCGWLHRQGSLLKFNWHKQWFVLTKYGHLHYFANKQSAVPEDSFDLKSNTVSVHMERGEVLEVTVTPKTSSWISLGPSAKKICLSAEGDDLLVWMSALSKYC
;
A
#
# COMPACT_ATOMS: atom_id res chain seq x y z
N VAL A 1 -13.00 7.99 5.63
CA VAL A 1 -12.37 7.25 4.51
C VAL A 1 -12.11 8.23 3.37
N GLU A 2 -10.93 8.17 2.76
CA GLU A 2 -10.60 8.91 1.53
C GLU A 2 -10.89 8.03 0.29
N ARG A 3 -10.45 6.76 0.32
CA ARG A 3 -10.73 5.77 -0.72
C ARG A 3 -10.85 4.38 -0.10
N CYS A 4 -11.67 3.53 -0.69
CA CYS A 4 -11.72 2.11 -0.38
C CYS A 4 -12.08 1.29 -1.62
N GLY A 5 -11.66 0.04 -1.67
CA GLY A 5 -11.79 -0.76 -2.89
C GLY A 5 -11.09 -2.11 -2.78
N TRP A 6 -11.45 -3.03 -3.66
CA TRP A 6 -10.73 -4.30 -3.79
C TRP A 6 -9.45 -4.09 -4.60
N LEU A 7 -8.35 -4.62 -4.11
CA LEU A 7 -7.10 -4.74 -4.84
C LEU A 7 -6.54 -6.14 -4.65
N HIS A 8 -5.71 -6.57 -5.60
CA HIS A 8 -4.88 -7.76 -5.45
C HIS A 8 -3.53 -7.35 -4.92
N ARG A 9 -3.13 -7.92 -3.79
CA ARG A 9 -1.82 -7.73 -3.19
C ARG A 9 -0.93 -8.92 -3.49
N GLN A 10 0.31 -8.66 -3.92
CA GLN A 10 1.30 -9.71 -4.07
C GLN A 10 1.72 -10.29 -2.71
N GLY A 11 1.80 -11.62 -2.61
CA GLY A 11 2.27 -12.34 -1.44
C GLY A 11 3.73 -12.01 -1.11
N SER A 12 4.06 -11.90 0.18
CA SER A 12 5.41 -11.58 0.66
C SER A 12 6.39 -12.74 0.52
N LEU A 13 5.92 -13.98 0.74
CA LEU A 13 6.72 -15.19 0.64
C LEU A 13 6.80 -15.73 -0.80
N LEU A 14 5.65 -15.86 -1.45
CA LEU A 14 5.53 -16.38 -2.81
C LEU A 14 5.06 -15.26 -3.73
N LYS A 15 6.00 -14.68 -4.49
CA LYS A 15 5.75 -13.50 -5.35
C LYS A 15 4.77 -13.76 -6.51
N PHE A 16 4.45 -15.01 -6.82
CA PHE A 16 3.44 -15.34 -7.83
C PHE A 16 2.02 -15.41 -7.25
N ASN A 17 1.86 -15.44 -5.93
CA ASN A 17 0.54 -15.47 -5.29
C ASN A 17 -0.01 -14.06 -5.14
N TRP A 18 -1.25 -13.86 -5.57
CA TRP A 18 -1.97 -12.60 -5.43
C TRP A 18 -3.22 -12.81 -4.58
N HIS A 19 -3.42 -11.93 -3.60
CA HIS A 19 -4.53 -12.02 -2.66
C HIS A 19 -5.48 -10.84 -2.87
N LYS A 20 -6.75 -11.13 -3.18
CA LYS A 20 -7.80 -10.11 -3.24
C LYS A 20 -8.14 -9.65 -1.82
N GLN A 21 -7.91 -8.38 -1.53
CA GLN A 21 -8.09 -7.80 -0.20
C GLN A 21 -8.81 -6.46 -0.29
N TRP A 22 -9.53 -6.11 0.78
CA TRP A 22 -10.24 -4.84 0.85
C TRP A 22 -9.29 -3.78 1.39
N PHE A 23 -8.94 -2.81 0.57
CA PHE A 23 -8.08 -1.70 0.95
C PHE A 23 -8.88 -0.48 1.37
N VAL A 24 -8.37 0.23 2.37
CA VAL A 24 -8.94 1.48 2.88
C VAL A 24 -7.81 2.48 3.07
N LEU A 25 -7.83 3.55 2.28
CA LEU A 25 -7.03 4.74 2.49
C LEU A 25 -7.84 5.73 3.33
N THR A 26 -7.33 6.05 4.51
CA THR A 26 -7.95 7.01 5.42
C THR A 26 -7.56 8.44 5.06
N LYS A 27 -8.39 9.41 5.47
CA LYS A 27 -8.09 10.84 5.29
C LYS A 27 -6.85 11.31 6.09
N TYR A 28 -6.37 10.48 7.02
CA TYR A 28 -5.21 10.76 7.85
C TYR A 28 -3.91 10.21 7.24
N GLY A 29 -3.98 9.57 6.06
CA GLY A 29 -2.81 8.98 5.40
C GLY A 29 -2.44 7.59 5.89
N HIS A 30 -3.35 6.87 6.54
CA HIS A 30 -3.17 5.45 6.80
C HIS A 30 -3.76 4.61 5.67
N LEU A 31 -2.97 3.69 5.13
CA LEU A 31 -3.41 2.65 4.21
C LEU A 31 -3.54 1.34 4.97
N HIS A 32 -4.76 0.81 5.03
CA HIS A 32 -5.08 -0.47 5.65
C HIS A 32 -5.51 -1.45 4.58
N TYR A 33 -5.27 -2.74 4.81
CA TYR A 33 -5.95 -3.79 4.07
C TYR A 33 -6.52 -4.86 5.00
N PHE A 34 -7.63 -5.44 4.57
CA PHE A 34 -8.43 -6.38 5.34
C PHE A 34 -8.68 -7.63 4.49
N ALA A 35 -8.79 -8.78 5.15
CA ALA A 35 -9.17 -10.03 4.47
C ALA A 35 -10.52 -9.89 3.73
N ASN A 36 -11.48 -9.18 4.33
CA ASN A 36 -12.74 -8.82 3.70
C ASN A 36 -13.32 -7.52 4.28
N LYS A 37 -14.47 -7.07 3.76
CA LYS A 37 -15.13 -5.83 4.19
C LYS A 37 -15.66 -5.85 5.63
N GLN A 38 -15.93 -7.04 6.17
CA GLN A 38 -16.51 -7.23 7.50
C GLN A 38 -15.44 -7.49 8.57
N SER A 39 -14.17 -7.66 8.18
CA SER A 39 -13.07 -7.83 9.11
C SER A 39 -12.96 -6.62 10.05
N ALA A 40 -12.99 -6.86 11.35
CA ALA A 40 -12.88 -5.82 12.37
C ALA A 40 -11.44 -5.29 12.53
N VAL A 41 -10.44 -6.09 12.15
CA VAL A 41 -9.01 -5.80 12.32
C VAL A 41 -8.32 -5.85 10.96
N PRO A 42 -7.45 -4.87 10.64
CA PRO A 42 -6.65 -4.92 9.43
C PRO A 42 -5.54 -5.98 9.54
N GLU A 43 -5.19 -6.58 8.41
CA GLU A 43 -4.09 -7.54 8.30
C GLU A 43 -2.73 -6.82 8.40
N ASP A 44 -2.58 -5.64 7.80
CA ASP A 44 -1.47 -4.71 8.05
C ASP A 44 -1.93 -3.27 7.82
N SER A 45 -1.12 -2.33 8.29
CA SER A 45 -1.34 -0.89 8.21
C SER A 45 -0.05 -0.15 7.89
N PHE A 46 -0.13 0.81 6.97
CA PHE A 46 0.98 1.68 6.59
C PHE A 46 0.62 3.13 6.90
N ASP A 47 1.45 3.81 7.69
CA ASP A 47 1.40 5.26 7.83
C ASP A 47 2.14 5.88 6.65
N LEU A 48 1.41 6.51 5.74
CA LEU A 48 1.99 7.16 4.56
C LEU A 48 2.45 8.58 4.88
N LYS A 49 1.78 9.28 5.80
CA LYS A 49 2.01 10.70 6.07
C LYS A 49 3.29 10.94 6.86
N SER A 50 3.58 10.07 7.82
CA SER A 50 4.77 10.18 8.67
C SER A 50 6.04 9.59 8.02
N ASN A 51 5.92 8.97 6.84
CA ASN A 51 6.99 8.26 6.17
C ASN A 51 7.26 8.86 4.78
N THR A 52 8.32 8.39 4.12
CA THR A 52 8.59 8.69 2.71
C THR A 52 7.92 7.62 1.87
N VAL A 53 7.08 8.02 0.92
CA VAL A 53 6.38 7.09 0.05
C VAL A 53 6.90 7.23 -1.36
N SER A 54 7.14 6.12 -2.04
CA SER A 54 7.32 6.11 -3.49
C SER A 54 6.30 5.18 -4.13
N VAL A 55 5.74 5.65 -5.24
CA VAL A 55 4.72 4.93 -6.00
C VAL A 55 5.23 4.80 -7.43
N HIS A 56 5.30 3.57 -7.93
CA HIS A 56 5.80 3.27 -9.27
C HIS A 56 4.85 2.32 -9.99
N MET A 57 4.46 2.67 -11.22
CA MET A 57 3.66 1.80 -12.07
C MET A 57 4.58 0.93 -12.94
N GLU A 58 4.54 -0.38 -12.75
CA GLU A 58 5.23 -1.36 -13.58
C GLU A 58 4.31 -1.87 -14.69
N ARG A 59 4.71 -1.61 -15.94
CA ARG A 59 4.03 -2.08 -17.18
C ARG A 59 2.54 -1.70 -17.31
N GLY A 60 2.04 -0.80 -16.47
CA GLY A 60 0.63 -0.39 -16.45
C GLY A 60 -0.29 -1.35 -15.69
N GLU A 61 0.22 -2.45 -15.14
CA GLU A 61 -0.59 -3.52 -14.54
C GLU A 61 -0.34 -3.68 -13.03
N VAL A 62 0.83 -3.26 -12.56
CA VAL A 62 1.23 -3.39 -11.16
C VAL A 62 1.65 -2.04 -10.61
N LEU A 63 1.03 -1.66 -9.50
CA LEU A 63 1.39 -0.51 -8.71
C LEU A 63 2.26 -0.94 -7.54
N GLU A 64 3.52 -0.57 -7.57
CA GLU A 64 4.45 -0.73 -6.48
C GLU A 64 4.40 0.47 -5.55
N VAL A 65 4.15 0.23 -4.26
CA VAL A 65 4.17 1.24 -3.22
C VAL A 65 5.26 0.86 -2.22
N THR A 66 6.23 1.76 -2.02
CA THR A 66 7.28 1.58 -1.02
C THR A 66 7.14 2.65 0.04
N VAL A 67 7.10 2.23 1.30
CA VAL A 67 7.00 3.09 2.47
C VAL A 67 8.30 2.97 3.25
N THR A 68 9.11 4.03 3.20
CA THR A 68 10.40 4.11 3.87
C THR A 68 10.28 4.98 5.11
N PRO A 69 10.60 4.46 6.29
CA PRO A 69 10.57 5.28 7.49
C PRO A 69 11.52 6.47 7.42
N LYS A 70 11.03 7.65 7.80
CA LYS A 70 11.85 8.84 7.96
C LYS A 70 12.63 8.74 9.27
N THR A 71 13.65 7.88 9.36
CA THR A 71 14.49 7.88 10.57
C THR A 71 15.41 9.09 10.58
N SER A 72 15.43 9.79 11.72
CA SER A 72 16.37 10.88 12.00
C SER A 72 17.62 10.41 12.75
N SER A 73 17.88 9.10 12.86
CA SER A 73 18.99 8.56 13.66
C SER A 73 19.94 7.68 12.85
N TRP A 74 21.17 8.18 12.70
CA TRP A 74 22.32 7.59 12.04
C TRP A 74 22.94 6.36 12.74
N ILE A 75 22.36 5.88 13.85
CA ILE A 75 22.97 4.84 14.72
C ILE A 75 22.19 3.51 14.74
N SER A 76 20.93 3.48 14.33
CA SER A 76 20.17 2.22 14.28
C SER A 76 20.25 1.62 12.88
N LEU A 77 20.54 0.32 12.77
CA LEU A 77 20.13 -0.52 11.63
C LEU A 77 18.67 -0.15 11.33
N GLY A 78 18.47 0.70 10.32
CA GLY A 78 17.23 1.44 10.17
C GLY A 78 16.05 0.50 9.90
N PRO A 79 14.83 0.87 10.30
CA PRO A 79 13.65 0.12 9.92
C PRO A 79 13.57 0.03 8.39
N SER A 80 13.55 -1.21 7.89
CA SER A 80 13.57 -1.50 6.46
C SER A 80 12.34 -0.93 5.78
N ALA A 81 12.52 -0.39 4.58
CA ALA A 81 11.41 0.03 3.73
C ALA A 81 10.44 -1.14 3.52
N LYS A 82 9.15 -0.89 3.72
CA LYS A 82 8.09 -1.86 3.41
C LYS A 82 7.63 -1.65 1.97
N LYS A 83 7.66 -2.70 1.17
CA LYS A 83 7.19 -2.70 -0.22
C LYS A 83 5.92 -3.53 -0.35
N ILE A 84 4.94 -3.00 -1.06
CA ILE A 84 3.70 -3.69 -1.41
C ILE A 84 3.41 -3.50 -2.90
N CYS A 85 3.17 -4.61 -3.60
CA CYS A 85 2.78 -4.60 -5.01
C CYS A 85 1.28 -4.86 -5.10
N LEU A 86 0.59 -4.00 -5.85
CA LEU A 86 -0.86 -3.96 -5.97
C LEU A 86 -1.25 -4.07 -7.43
N SER A 87 -2.34 -4.77 -7.72
CA SER A 87 -3.03 -4.70 -9.02
C SER A 87 -4.53 -4.57 -8.79
N ALA A 88 -5.25 -4.09 -9.80
CA ALA A 88 -6.69 -3.89 -9.75
C ALA A 88 -7.35 -4.53 -10.97
N GLU A 89 -8.64 -4.81 -10.88
CA GLU A 89 -9.46 -5.17 -12.04
C GLU A 89 -9.83 -3.87 -12.79
N GLY A 90 -9.66 -3.84 -14.11
CA GLY A 90 -9.97 -2.66 -14.92
C GLY A 90 -9.07 -1.44 -14.62
N ASP A 91 -9.62 -0.24 -14.81
CA ASP A 91 -8.87 1.03 -14.72
C ASP A 91 -8.71 1.56 -13.29
N ASP A 92 -9.16 0.81 -12.27
CA ASP A 92 -9.13 1.23 -10.87
C ASP A 92 -7.70 1.48 -10.37
N LEU A 93 -6.69 0.83 -10.96
CA LEU A 93 -5.30 0.94 -10.55
C LEU A 93 -4.75 2.36 -10.72
N LEU A 94 -5.13 3.06 -11.80
CA LEU A 94 -4.74 4.45 -12.03
C LEU A 94 -5.35 5.39 -10.99
N VAL A 95 -6.59 5.10 -10.57
CA VAL A 95 -7.27 5.90 -9.56
C VAL A 95 -6.65 5.69 -8.18
N TRP A 96 -6.19 4.47 -7.88
CA TRP A 96 -5.42 4.18 -6.67
C TRP A 96 -4.03 4.81 -6.70
N MET A 97 -3.33 4.77 -7.83
CA MET A 97 -2.06 5.48 -8.02
C MET A 97 -2.24 6.97 -7.72
N SER A 98 -3.22 7.63 -8.35
CA SER A 98 -3.49 9.06 -8.11
C SER A 98 -3.77 9.38 -6.63
N ALA A 99 -4.49 8.51 -5.92
CA ALA A 99 -4.76 8.70 -4.49
C ALA A 99 -3.50 8.53 -3.62
N LEU A 100 -2.67 7.52 -3.91
CA LEU A 100 -1.46 7.22 -3.15
C LEU A 100 -0.33 8.21 -3.43
N SER A 101 -0.22 8.72 -4.67
CA SER A 101 0.78 9.71 -5.05
C SER A 101 0.66 11.05 -4.32
N LYS A 102 -0.46 11.32 -3.63
CA LYS A 102 -0.61 12.48 -2.74
C LYS A 102 0.30 12.43 -1.50
N TYR A 103 0.86 11.27 -1.20
CA TYR A 103 1.71 11.02 -0.03
C TYR A 103 3.18 10.83 -0.39
N CYS A 104 3.54 10.95 -1.67
CA CYS A 104 4.92 10.95 -2.15
C CYS A 104 5.64 12.26 -1.81
#